data_AF-A0A4W5KPR4-F1
#
_entry.id   AF-A0A4W5KPR4-F1
#
_cell.length_a   1.000
_cell.length_b   1.000
_cell.length_c   1.000
_cell.angle_alpha   90.00
_cell.angle_beta   90.00
_cell.angle_gamma   90.00
#
_symmetry.space_group_name_H-M   'P 1'
#
loop_
_entity.id
_entity.type
_entity.pdbx_description
1 polymer ?
#
loop_
_entity_poly.entity_id
_entity_poly.type
_entity_poly.pdbx_seq_one_letter_code
_entity_poly.pdbx_strand_id
1 'polypeptide(L)'
;MPLLNWQALKPNQVTGTVFHELDDEQVLGELNMEAFEEQFKTKAQGPPAALSTLKVKVAQKAPSKVNLIEGNKAKNLAITLRKGGRSPADICTAIETYDQQALGLDFLELLERFVPSDYELKLLQNYEKEGRPLDDLAEEDRFMMRFGKIPRLAQRISTLTFMGNFPESVKRLQPQLNSIITASMSIKSSAKLKKMLEVSGGHPCPSLLTSNQRASLIRPALSM
;
A
#
# COMPACT_ATOMS: atom_id res chain seq x y z
N MET A 1 -17.27 24.87 -27.28
CA MET A 1 -17.11 24.90 -25.81
C MET A 1 -16.28 23.72 -25.31
N PRO A 2 -15.51 23.84 -24.22
CA PRO A 2 -14.80 22.72 -23.60
C PRO A 2 -15.78 21.66 -23.09
N LEU A 3 -15.33 20.40 -23.08
CA LEU A 3 -16.09 19.32 -22.48
C LEU A 3 -16.16 19.51 -20.96
N LEU A 4 -17.37 19.51 -20.41
CA LEU A 4 -17.57 19.47 -18.98
C LEU A 4 -17.39 18.02 -18.50
N ASN A 5 -16.34 17.77 -17.71
CA ASN A 5 -16.03 16.42 -17.19
C ASN A 5 -16.90 16.08 -15.96
N TRP A 6 -18.21 16.18 -16.10
CA TRP A 6 -19.17 15.78 -15.09
C TRP A 6 -19.53 14.30 -15.21
N GLN A 7 -19.79 13.65 -14.07
CA GLN A 7 -20.39 12.32 -14.06
C GLN A 7 -21.91 12.49 -13.96
N ALA A 8 -22.59 12.45 -15.10
CA ALA A 8 -24.04 12.57 -15.15
C ALA A 8 -24.73 11.42 -14.40
N LEU A 9 -25.76 11.74 -13.63
CA LEU A 9 -26.62 10.74 -13.00
C LEU A 9 -27.46 10.05 -14.07
N LYS A 10 -27.63 8.73 -13.95
CA LYS A 10 -28.55 8.00 -14.82
C LYS A 10 -30.01 8.37 -14.44
N PRO A 11 -30.97 8.37 -15.37
CA PRO A 11 -32.34 8.79 -15.09
C PRO A 11 -33.01 8.06 -13.91
N ASN A 12 -32.68 6.77 -13.73
CA ASN A 12 -33.17 5.95 -12.63
C ASN A 12 -32.54 6.26 -11.26
N GLN A 13 -31.54 7.14 -11.19
CA GLN A 13 -30.84 7.59 -9.98
C GLN A 13 -31.27 9.00 -9.55
N VAL A 14 -32.09 9.68 -10.36
CA VAL A 14 -32.51 11.07 -10.11
C VAL A 14 -33.72 11.15 -9.18
N THR A 15 -34.63 10.18 -9.26
CA THR A 15 -35.85 10.13 -8.45
C THR A 15 -35.53 10.14 -6.95
N GLY A 16 -36.08 11.12 -6.21
CA GLY A 16 -35.84 11.29 -4.77
C GLY A 16 -34.56 12.06 -4.42
N THR A 17 -33.87 12.64 -5.41
CA THR A 17 -32.74 13.56 -5.20
C THR A 17 -33.15 15.01 -5.46
N VAL A 18 -32.34 15.96 -5.00
CA VAL A 18 -32.53 17.39 -5.31
C VAL A 18 -32.63 17.67 -6.81
N PHE A 19 -31.95 16.87 -7.64
CA PHE A 19 -31.97 17.02 -9.10
C PHE A 19 -33.32 16.65 -9.75
N HIS A 20 -34.24 16.01 -9.02
CA HIS A 20 -35.59 15.73 -9.52
C HIS A 20 -36.48 16.97 -9.60
N GLU A 21 -36.20 17.96 -8.75
CA GLU A 21 -37.00 19.18 -8.61
C GLU A 21 -36.37 20.37 -9.35
N LEU A 22 -35.18 20.19 -9.92
CA LEU A 22 -34.50 21.23 -10.70
C LEU A 22 -34.96 21.18 -12.16
N ASP A 23 -35.43 22.31 -12.66
CA ASP A 23 -35.82 22.53 -14.05
C ASP A 23 -34.81 23.48 -14.71
N ASP A 24 -34.11 22.99 -15.74
CA ASP A 24 -33.11 23.73 -16.48
C ASP A 24 -33.70 24.64 -17.57
N GLU A 25 -34.99 24.49 -17.93
CA GLU A 25 -35.64 25.29 -18.96
C GLU A 25 -35.74 26.78 -18.56
N GLN A 26 -35.98 27.08 -17.28
CA GLN A 26 -36.00 28.46 -16.79
C GLN A 26 -34.62 29.12 -16.89
N VAL A 27 -33.57 28.38 -16.53
CA VAL A 27 -32.18 28.86 -16.55
C VAL A 27 -31.71 29.06 -18.00
N LEU A 28 -32.10 28.18 -18.92
CA LEU A 28 -31.85 28.31 -20.36
C LEU A 28 -32.49 29.56 -20.97
N GLY A 29 -33.65 30.00 -20.47
CA GLY A 29 -34.33 31.21 -20.94
C GLY A 29 -33.68 32.52 -20.48
N GLU A 30 -33.02 32.51 -19.31
CA GLU A 30 -32.32 33.68 -18.76
C GLU A 30 -30.87 33.79 -19.23
N LEU A 31 -30.26 32.67 -19.65
CA LEU A 31 -28.87 32.62 -20.09
C LEU A 31 -28.70 33.12 -21.53
N ASN A 32 -27.83 34.11 -21.70
CA ASN A 32 -27.35 34.50 -23.03
C ASN A 32 -26.32 33.47 -23.53
N MET A 33 -26.79 32.49 -24.31
CA MET A 33 -25.96 31.42 -24.88
C MET A 33 -24.87 31.94 -25.84
N GLU A 34 -25.10 33.05 -26.55
CA GLU A 34 -24.14 33.63 -27.48
C GLU A 34 -22.93 34.22 -26.73
N ALA A 35 -23.18 34.97 -25.66
CA ALA A 35 -22.13 35.50 -24.79
C ALA A 35 -21.39 34.38 -24.03
N PHE A 36 -22.12 33.34 -23.62
CA PHE A 36 -21.54 32.18 -22.94
C PHE A 36 -20.58 31.40 -23.88
N GLU A 37 -21.00 31.12 -25.10
CA GLU A 37 -20.14 30.43 -26.07
C GLU A 37 -18.90 31.26 -26.44
N GLU A 38 -19.03 32.58 -26.59
CA GLU A 38 -17.93 33.51 -26.82
C GLU A 38 -16.85 33.45 -25.73
N GLN A 39 -17.26 33.36 -24.46
CA GLN A 39 -16.35 33.31 -23.31
C GLN A 39 -15.72 31.93 -23.11
N PHE A 40 -16.44 30.86 -23.48
CA PHE A 40 -16.00 29.47 -23.31
C PHE A 40 -15.56 28.79 -24.62
N LYS A 41 -15.32 29.53 -25.71
CA LYS A 41 -14.82 28.94 -26.97
C LYS A 41 -13.39 28.41 -26.81
N THR A 42 -13.11 27.30 -27.47
CA THR A 42 -11.76 26.70 -27.47
C THR A 42 -11.00 27.11 -28.73
N LYS A 43 -9.66 27.01 -28.71
CA LYS A 43 -8.79 27.40 -29.84
C LYS A 43 -9.07 26.66 -31.16
N ALA A 44 -9.89 25.61 -31.14
CA ALA A 44 -10.31 24.87 -32.32
C ALA A 44 -11.53 25.49 -33.06
N GLN A 45 -12.12 26.56 -32.53
CA GLN A 45 -13.34 27.20 -33.04
C GLN A 45 -13.11 28.65 -33.53
N GLY A 46 -11.92 28.96 -34.03
CA GLY A 46 -11.65 30.26 -34.70
C GLY A 46 -12.34 30.37 -36.07
N PRO A 47 -12.42 31.58 -36.67
CA PRO A 47 -13.00 31.73 -38.01
C PRO A 47 -12.23 30.85 -39.01
N PRO A 48 -12.87 30.35 -40.09
CA PRO A 48 -12.24 29.48 -41.08
C PRO A 48 -11.25 30.29 -41.92
N ALA A 49 -10.11 30.63 -41.32
CA ALA A 49 -8.98 31.23 -42.02
C ALA A 49 -8.14 30.10 -42.61
N ALA A 50 -8.24 29.98 -43.94
CA ALA A 50 -7.30 29.36 -44.87
C ALA A 50 -6.74 27.97 -44.47
N LEU A 51 -7.34 26.94 -45.07
CA LEU A 51 -6.69 25.67 -45.37
C LEU A 51 -5.38 25.92 -46.16
N SER A 52 -4.28 26.14 -45.46
CA SER A 52 -2.95 26.03 -46.06
C SER A 52 -1.88 25.89 -44.98
N THR A 53 -1.19 24.75 -45.02
CA THR A 53 0.07 24.44 -44.32
C THR A 53 0.03 24.02 -42.84
N LEU A 54 -0.89 23.14 -42.45
CA LEU A 54 -0.52 22.14 -41.44
C LEU A 54 0.26 21.02 -42.14
N LYS A 55 1.58 21.16 -42.14
CA LYS A 55 2.49 20.05 -42.38
C LYS A 55 2.14 18.95 -41.39
N VAL A 56 1.34 17.98 -41.83
CA VAL A 56 1.26 16.67 -41.21
C VAL A 56 2.68 16.12 -41.30
N LYS A 57 3.46 16.30 -40.23
CA LYS A 57 4.59 15.42 -39.98
C LYS A 57 3.95 14.05 -39.84
N VAL A 58 3.97 13.29 -40.93
CA VAL A 58 3.82 11.85 -40.89
C VAL A 58 4.99 11.38 -40.03
N ALA A 59 4.75 11.29 -38.72
CA ALA A 59 5.58 10.50 -37.85
C ALA A 59 5.59 9.13 -38.52
N GLN A 60 6.75 8.72 -39.02
CA GLN A 60 6.96 7.37 -39.52
C GLN A 60 6.39 6.44 -38.45
N LYS A 61 5.29 5.77 -38.78
CA LYS A 61 4.67 4.78 -37.91
C LYS A 61 5.73 3.70 -37.74
N ALA A 62 6.46 3.75 -36.63
CA ALA A 62 7.23 2.62 -36.18
C ALA A 62 6.29 1.40 -36.20
N PRO A 63 6.78 0.21 -36.57
CA PRO A 63 5.95 -0.99 -36.55
C PRO A 63 5.21 -1.06 -35.21
N SER A 64 3.88 -1.11 -35.26
CA SER A 64 3.06 -1.09 -34.05
C SER A 64 3.34 -2.39 -33.30
N LYS A 65 4.10 -2.28 -32.21
CA LYS A 65 4.31 -3.41 -31.31
C LYS A 65 2.95 -3.91 -30.82
N VAL A 66 2.81 -5.22 -30.70
CA VAL A 66 1.61 -5.87 -30.19
C VAL A 66 1.61 -5.75 -28.67
N ASN A 67 0.53 -5.21 -28.12
CA ASN A 67 0.29 -5.14 -26.68
C ASN A 67 -0.78 -6.17 -26.29
N LEU A 68 -0.47 -7.05 -25.34
CA LEU A 68 -1.40 -8.07 -24.85
C LEU A 68 -1.93 -7.72 -23.46
N ILE A 69 -1.08 -7.14 -22.62
CA ILE A 69 -1.46 -6.61 -21.31
C ILE A 69 -2.21 -5.28 -21.46
N GLU A 70 -3.14 -5.02 -20.54
CA GLU A 70 -3.93 -3.79 -20.50
C GLU A 70 -3.03 -2.54 -20.46
N GLY A 71 -3.42 -1.51 -21.22
CA GLY A 71 -2.56 -0.36 -21.51
C GLY A 71 -2.11 0.43 -20.28
N ASN A 72 -2.97 0.59 -19.27
CA ASN A 72 -2.58 1.27 -18.03
C ASN A 72 -1.64 0.40 -17.18
N LYS A 73 -1.90 -0.90 -17.08
CA LYS A 73 -0.99 -1.85 -16.41
C LYS A 73 0.38 -1.87 -17.08
N ALA A 74 0.45 -1.90 -18.41
CA ALA A 74 1.71 -1.82 -19.16
C ALA A 74 2.46 -0.50 -18.87
N LYS A 75 1.78 0.65 -18.91
CA LYS A 75 2.40 1.95 -18.57
C LYS A 75 2.93 1.98 -17.14
N ASN A 76 2.16 1.50 -16.17
CA ASN A 76 2.56 1.45 -14.76
C ASN A 76 3.74 0.49 -14.55
N LEU A 77 3.77 -0.62 -15.27
CA LEU A 77 4.88 -1.56 -15.27
C LEU A 77 6.15 -0.89 -15.83
N ALA A 78 6.06 -0.18 -16.95
CA ALA A 78 7.19 0.54 -17.54
C ALA A 78 7.79 1.56 -16.56
N ILE A 79 6.95 2.31 -15.83
CA ILE A 79 7.38 3.24 -14.79
C ILE A 79 8.09 2.49 -13.64
N THR A 80 7.52 1.37 -13.22
CA THR A 80 8.07 0.55 -12.13
C THR A 80 9.44 -0.02 -12.52
N LEU A 81 9.58 -0.58 -13.73
CA LEU A 81 10.85 -1.12 -14.23
C LEU A 81 11.93 -0.03 -14.34
N ARG A 82 11.57 1.18 -14.75
CA ARG A 82 12.49 2.33 -14.76
C ARG A 82 12.98 2.68 -13.36
N LYS A 83 12.10 2.63 -12.35
CA LYS A 83 12.49 2.84 -10.94
C LYS A 83 13.47 1.76 -10.45
N GLY A 84 13.34 0.53 -10.94
CA GLY A 84 14.21 -0.58 -10.60
C GLY A 84 15.65 -0.43 -11.11
N GLY A 85 15.88 0.36 -12.16
CA GLY A 85 17.22 0.67 -12.69
C GLY A 85 18.02 -0.54 -13.19
N ARG A 86 17.35 -1.69 -13.41
CA ARG A 86 17.94 -2.96 -13.85
C ARG A 86 17.30 -3.44 -15.14
N SER A 87 18.02 -4.27 -15.88
CA SER A 87 17.42 -4.86 -17.07
C SER A 87 16.29 -5.83 -16.68
N PRO A 88 15.25 -5.97 -17.52
CA PRO A 88 14.20 -6.99 -17.38
C PRO A 88 14.74 -8.40 -17.10
N ALA A 89 15.87 -8.75 -17.72
CA ALA A 89 16.54 -10.04 -17.55
C ALA A 89 17.14 -10.19 -16.15
N ASP A 90 17.88 -9.18 -15.69
CA ASP A 90 18.54 -9.19 -14.39
C ASP A 90 17.52 -9.24 -13.24
N ILE A 91 16.38 -8.57 -13.39
CA ILE A 91 15.28 -8.63 -12.42
C ILE A 91 14.78 -10.07 -12.28
N CYS A 92 14.52 -10.75 -13.40
CA CYS A 92 14.05 -12.14 -13.37
C CYS A 92 15.10 -13.07 -12.73
N THR A 93 16.38 -12.92 -13.12
CA THR A 93 17.47 -13.72 -12.57
C THR A 93 17.63 -13.49 -11.08
N ALA A 94 17.58 -12.25 -10.60
CA ALA A 94 17.68 -11.94 -9.17
C ALA A 94 16.55 -12.58 -8.35
N ILE A 95 15.34 -12.69 -8.90
CA ILE A 95 14.21 -13.40 -8.26
C ILE A 95 14.44 -14.91 -8.24
N GLU A 96 14.97 -15.47 -9.33
CA GLU A 96 15.26 -16.90 -9.44
C GLU A 96 16.38 -17.35 -8.50
N THR A 97 17.41 -16.51 -8.31
CA THR A 97 18.57 -16.78 -7.46
C THR A 97 18.44 -16.25 -6.04
N TYR A 98 17.30 -15.65 -5.68
CA TYR A 98 17.06 -15.02 -4.36
C TYR A 98 18.12 -13.96 -3.99
N ASP A 99 18.55 -13.14 -4.95
CA ASP A 99 19.47 -12.04 -4.69
C ASP A 99 18.72 -10.84 -4.07
N GLN A 100 18.60 -10.87 -2.74
CA GLN A 100 17.94 -9.82 -1.97
C GLN A 100 18.70 -8.49 -2.02
N GLN A 101 20.02 -8.49 -2.22
CA GLN A 101 20.81 -7.26 -2.28
C GLN A 101 20.61 -6.56 -3.63
N ALA A 102 20.33 -7.31 -4.68
CA ALA A 102 20.01 -6.74 -5.98
C ALA A 102 18.67 -6.00 -6.00
N LEU A 103 17.66 -6.51 -5.28
CA LEU A 103 16.29 -6.00 -5.34
C LEU A 103 15.90 -5.34 -4.02
N GLY A 104 15.79 -4.01 -4.03
CA GLY A 104 15.34 -3.25 -2.85
C GLY A 104 13.90 -3.61 -2.44
N LEU A 105 13.60 -3.51 -1.14
CA LEU A 105 12.29 -3.87 -0.57
C LEU A 105 11.14 -3.08 -1.20
N ASP A 106 11.27 -1.76 -1.34
CA ASP A 106 10.27 -0.91 -1.99
C ASP A 106 10.02 -1.32 -3.45
N PHE A 107 11.05 -1.81 -4.14
CA PHE A 107 10.92 -2.27 -5.51
C PHE A 107 10.21 -3.62 -5.57
N LEU A 108 10.54 -4.56 -4.66
CA LEU A 108 9.85 -5.84 -4.55
C LEU A 108 8.35 -5.68 -4.25
N GLU A 109 8.00 -4.77 -3.33
CA GLU A 109 6.60 -4.46 -3.02
C GLU A 109 5.84 -3.91 -4.24
N LEU A 110 6.46 -3.03 -5.02
CA LEU A 110 5.87 -2.53 -6.26
C LEU A 110 5.74 -3.65 -7.30
N LEU A 111 6.76 -4.48 -7.44
CA LEU A 111 6.81 -5.55 -8.43
C LEU A 111 5.80 -6.66 -8.16
N GLU A 112 5.49 -6.93 -6.89
CA GLU A 112 4.46 -7.89 -6.47
C GLU A 112 3.09 -7.58 -7.09
N ARG A 113 2.76 -6.30 -7.28
CA ARG A 113 1.49 -5.85 -7.90
C ARG A 113 1.39 -6.20 -9.39
N PHE A 114 2.50 -6.55 -10.02
CA PHE A 114 2.58 -6.92 -11.43
C PHE A 114 2.68 -8.42 -11.66
N VAL A 115 2.56 -9.25 -10.61
CA VAL A 115 2.43 -10.71 -10.78
C VAL A 115 1.29 -10.97 -11.79
N PRO A 116 1.58 -11.65 -12.92
CA PRO A 116 0.56 -11.91 -13.93
C PRO A 116 -0.55 -12.80 -13.37
N SER A 117 -1.80 -12.45 -13.69
CA SER A 117 -2.94 -13.33 -13.43
C SER A 117 -2.92 -14.55 -14.36
N ASP A 118 -3.66 -15.60 -13.99
CA ASP A 118 -3.79 -16.81 -14.83
C ASP A 118 -4.33 -16.49 -16.24
N TYR A 119 -5.20 -15.49 -16.36
CA TYR A 119 -5.71 -15.02 -17.64
C TYR A 119 -4.60 -14.40 -18.50
N GLU A 120 -3.82 -13.49 -17.92
CA GLU A 120 -2.71 -12.83 -18.62
C GLU A 120 -1.62 -13.83 -19.01
N LEU A 121 -1.30 -14.80 -18.13
CA LEU A 121 -0.39 -15.90 -18.44
C LEU A 121 -0.87 -16.71 -19.64
N LYS A 122 -2.15 -17.09 -19.67
CA LYS A 122 -2.73 -17.83 -20.80
C LYS A 122 -2.67 -17.02 -22.10
N LEU A 123 -2.97 -15.73 -22.04
CA LEU A 123 -2.91 -14.84 -23.21
C LEU A 123 -1.48 -14.78 -23.78
N LEU A 124 -0.49 -14.58 -22.92
CA LEU A 124 0.93 -14.56 -23.30
C LEU A 124 1.40 -15.91 -23.84
N GLN A 125 1.00 -17.02 -23.20
CA GLN A 125 1.36 -18.37 -23.65
C GLN A 125 0.71 -18.74 -24.98
N ASN A 126 -0.54 -18.34 -25.22
CA ASN A 126 -1.21 -18.58 -26.49
C ASN A 126 -0.52 -17.80 -27.62
N TYR A 127 -0.11 -16.56 -27.37
CA TYR A 127 0.68 -15.79 -28.32
C TYR A 127 1.98 -16.50 -28.72
N GLU A 128 2.72 -17.04 -27.75
CA GLU A 128 3.95 -17.82 -27.99
C GLU A 128 3.66 -19.13 -28.75
N LYS A 129 2.59 -19.85 -28.39
CA LYS A 129 2.19 -21.12 -29.04
C LYS A 129 1.76 -20.94 -30.50
N GLU A 130 1.19 -19.79 -30.84
CA GLU A 130 0.82 -19.45 -32.23
C GLU A 130 2.05 -19.18 -33.12
N GLY A 131 3.28 -19.27 -32.59
CA GLY A 131 4.51 -19.09 -33.35
C GLY A 131 4.78 -17.65 -33.76
N ARG A 132 4.11 -16.69 -33.11
CA ARG A 132 4.25 -15.27 -33.42
C ARG A 132 5.60 -14.74 -32.92
N PRO A 133 6.25 -13.81 -33.65
CA PRO A 133 7.54 -13.26 -33.25
C PRO A 133 7.45 -12.52 -31.91
N LEU A 134 8.25 -12.92 -30.92
CA LEU A 134 8.30 -12.24 -29.62
C LEU A 134 8.89 -10.82 -29.71
N ASP A 135 9.63 -10.54 -30.78
CA ASP A 135 10.20 -9.21 -31.04
C ASP A 135 9.12 -8.18 -31.41
N ASP A 136 7.96 -8.64 -31.90
CA ASP A 136 6.81 -7.78 -32.20
C ASP A 136 6.06 -7.34 -30.94
N LEU A 137 6.27 -8.00 -29.80
CA LEU A 137 5.63 -7.61 -28.53
C LEU A 137 6.20 -6.28 -27.99
N ALA A 138 5.40 -5.57 -27.19
CA ALA A 138 5.93 -4.48 -26.38
C ALA A 138 6.95 -5.00 -25.36
N GLU A 139 7.80 -4.11 -24.85
CA GLU A 139 8.85 -4.49 -23.89
C GLU A 139 8.24 -5.01 -22.59
N GLU A 140 7.12 -4.42 -22.20
CA GLU A 140 6.33 -4.77 -21.03
C GLU A 140 5.72 -6.17 -21.16
N ASP A 141 5.19 -6.52 -22.33
CA ASP A 141 4.63 -7.85 -22.60
C ASP A 141 5.74 -8.92 -22.61
N ARG A 142 6.90 -8.62 -23.21
CA ARG A 142 8.07 -9.52 -23.14
C ARG A 142 8.55 -9.74 -21.71
N PHE A 143 8.59 -8.68 -20.91
CA PHE A 143 8.92 -8.79 -19.49
C PHE A 143 7.89 -9.67 -18.78
N MET A 144 6.59 -9.40 -18.93
CA MET A 144 5.52 -10.17 -18.30
C MET A 144 5.56 -11.65 -18.68
N MET A 145 5.91 -11.96 -19.92
CA MET A 145 6.08 -13.34 -20.38
C MET A 145 7.23 -14.05 -19.65
N ARG A 146 8.41 -13.41 -19.53
CA ARG A 146 9.54 -13.99 -18.81
C ARG A 146 9.28 -14.06 -17.31
N PHE A 147 8.77 -12.98 -16.74
CA PHE A 147 8.43 -12.84 -15.33
C PHE A 147 7.40 -13.90 -14.91
N GLY A 148 6.36 -14.10 -15.70
CA GLY A 148 5.32 -15.11 -15.46
C GLY A 148 5.78 -16.56 -15.60
N LYS A 149 6.89 -16.84 -16.30
CA LYS A 149 7.47 -18.19 -16.39
C LYS A 149 8.23 -18.60 -15.12
N ILE A 150 8.52 -17.66 -14.22
CA ILE A 150 9.22 -17.95 -12.97
C ILE A 150 8.32 -18.83 -12.07
N PRO A 151 8.78 -20.02 -11.66
CA PRO A 151 7.98 -20.91 -10.84
C PRO A 151 7.79 -20.33 -9.43
N ARG A 152 6.55 -20.35 -8.95
CA ARG A 152 6.17 -19.83 -7.61
C ARG A 152 6.58 -18.36 -7.43
N LEU A 153 6.38 -17.54 -8.46
CA LEU A 153 6.80 -16.15 -8.52
C LEU A 153 6.36 -15.33 -7.29
N ALA A 154 5.07 -15.37 -6.95
CA ALA A 154 4.54 -14.63 -5.80
C ALA A 154 5.24 -15.05 -4.48
N GLN A 155 5.44 -16.35 -4.27
CA GLN A 155 6.15 -16.86 -3.09
C GLN A 155 7.62 -16.44 -3.08
N ARG A 156 8.29 -16.42 -4.23
CA ARG A 156 9.69 -15.96 -4.34
C ARG A 156 9.84 -14.49 -3.97
N ILE A 157 8.96 -13.63 -4.48
CA ILE A 157 8.94 -12.20 -4.14
C ILE A 157 8.68 -12.02 -2.65
N SER A 158 7.65 -12.69 -2.10
CA SER A 158 7.34 -12.64 -0.67
C SER A 158 8.51 -13.10 0.20
N THR A 159 9.22 -14.15 -0.22
CA THR A 159 10.43 -14.65 0.47
C THR A 159 11.55 -13.62 0.45
N LEU A 160 11.82 -13.00 -0.70
CA LEU A 160 12.85 -11.94 -0.81
C LEU A 160 12.52 -10.73 0.08
N THR A 161 11.25 -10.31 0.09
CA THR A 161 10.75 -9.24 0.97
C THR A 161 10.93 -9.61 2.44
N PHE A 162 10.62 -10.85 2.82
CA PHE A 162 10.85 -11.35 4.18
C PHE A 162 12.35 -11.35 4.53
N MET A 163 13.21 -11.87 3.65
CA MET A 163 14.66 -11.91 3.85
C MET A 163 15.24 -10.53 4.13
N GLY A 164 14.83 -9.50 3.37
CA GLY A 164 15.32 -8.14 3.60
C GLY A 164 14.76 -7.47 4.87
N ASN A 165 13.54 -7.82 5.30
CA ASN A 165 12.94 -7.29 6.52
C ASN A 165 13.38 -8.01 7.81
N PHE A 166 13.91 -9.22 7.68
CA PHE A 166 14.23 -10.08 8.82
C PHE A 166 15.29 -9.46 9.76
N PRO A 167 16.42 -8.90 9.29
CA PRO A 167 17.44 -8.32 10.17
C PRO A 167 16.89 -7.19 11.06
N GLU A 168 16.11 -6.27 10.48
CA GLU A 168 15.50 -5.17 11.24
C GLU A 168 14.42 -5.67 12.20
N SER A 169 13.71 -6.74 11.84
CA SER A 169 12.75 -7.38 12.76
C SER A 169 13.45 -8.01 13.96
N VAL A 170 14.55 -8.74 13.76
CA VAL A 170 15.36 -9.29 14.85
C VAL A 170 15.91 -8.18 15.73
N LYS A 171 16.50 -7.14 15.13
CA LYS A 171 17.07 -5.99 15.84
C LYS A 171 16.04 -5.27 16.71
N ARG A 172 14.79 -5.19 16.25
CA ARG A 172 13.67 -4.60 17.00
C ARG A 172 13.14 -5.51 18.11
N LEU A 173 13.05 -6.82 17.87
CA LEU A 173 12.40 -7.77 18.79
C LEU A 173 13.35 -8.27 19.90
N GLN A 174 14.62 -8.48 19.58
CA GLN A 174 15.62 -9.00 20.52
C GLN A 174 15.75 -8.19 21.83
N PRO A 175 15.86 -6.85 21.83
CA PRO A 175 15.98 -6.08 23.08
C PRO A 175 14.71 -6.13 23.94
N GLN A 176 13.53 -6.26 23.32
CA GLN A 176 12.26 -6.38 24.05
C GLN A 176 12.20 -7.72 24.78
N LEU A 177 12.56 -8.81 24.11
CA LEU A 177 12.66 -10.13 24.72
C LEU A 177 13.69 -10.15 25.85
N ASN A 178 14.88 -9.59 25.62
CA ASN A 178 15.92 -9.52 26.64
C ASN A 178 15.49 -8.70 27.87
N SER A 179 14.74 -7.62 27.68
CA SER A 179 14.20 -6.80 28.77
C SER A 179 13.22 -7.59 29.65
N ILE A 180 12.31 -8.35 29.03
CA ILE A 180 11.36 -9.21 29.75
C ILE A 180 12.11 -10.30 30.52
N ILE A 181 13.03 -11.01 29.86
CA ILE A 181 13.82 -12.06 30.50
C ILE A 181 14.59 -11.50 31.70
N THR A 182 15.26 -10.36 31.52
CA THR A 182 16.05 -9.71 32.58
C THR A 182 15.17 -9.27 33.75
N ALA A 183 14.01 -8.66 33.48
CA ALA A 183 13.06 -8.25 34.51
C ALA A 183 12.52 -9.47 35.28
N SER A 184 12.05 -10.51 34.56
CA SER A 184 11.54 -11.74 35.17
C SER A 184 12.59 -12.43 36.04
N MET A 185 13.83 -12.54 35.57
CA MET A 185 14.92 -13.14 36.32
C MET A 185 15.32 -12.30 37.53
N SER A 186 15.35 -10.97 37.39
CA SER A 186 15.68 -10.05 38.49
C SER A 186 14.64 -10.11 39.61
N ILE A 187 13.35 -10.14 39.27
CA ILE A 187 12.26 -10.28 40.25
C ILE A 187 12.33 -11.65 40.93
N LYS A 188 12.44 -12.74 40.16
CA LYS A 188 12.48 -14.12 40.67
C LYS A 188 13.66 -14.37 41.62
N SER A 189 14.82 -13.80 41.30
CA SER A 189 16.07 -14.00 42.07
C SER A 189 16.28 -12.99 43.19
N SER A 190 15.46 -11.92 43.28
CA SER A 190 15.65 -10.87 44.27
C SER A 190 15.37 -11.33 45.70
N ALA A 191 16.44 -11.59 46.46
CA ALA A 191 16.36 -11.88 47.89
C ALA A 191 15.80 -10.69 48.69
N LYS A 192 16.08 -9.46 48.26
CA LYS A 192 15.54 -8.24 48.89
C LYS A 192 14.02 -8.16 48.76
N LEU A 193 13.50 -8.46 47.57
CA LEU A 193 12.05 -8.49 47.33
C LEU A 193 11.37 -9.58 48.15
N LYS A 194 11.96 -10.78 48.21
CA LYS A 194 11.47 -11.87 49.07
C LYS A 194 11.39 -11.45 50.53
N LYS A 195 12.46 -10.85 51.07
CA LYS A 195 12.50 -10.36 52.46
C LYS A 195 11.48 -9.26 52.73
N MET A 196 11.25 -8.37 51.78
CA MET A 196 10.20 -7.34 51.89
C MET A 196 8.80 -7.95 51.94
N LEU A 197 8.53 -8.93 51.06
CA LEU A 197 7.25 -9.66 51.03
C LEU A 197 7.04 -10.52 52.28
N GLU A 198 8.09 -11.11 52.85
CA GLU A 198 8.01 -11.82 54.14
C GLU A 198 7.59 -10.88 55.28
N VAL A 199 8.17 -9.68 55.36
CA VAL A 199 7.82 -8.67 56.38
C VAL A 199 6.38 -8.15 56.22
N SER A 200 5.83 -8.17 55.01
CA SER A 200 4.50 -7.64 54.71
C SER A 200 3.38 -8.69 54.63
N GLY A 201 3.72 -9.96 54.31
CA GLY A 201 2.76 -11.06 54.17
C GLY A 201 2.79 -12.11 55.29
N GLY A 202 3.84 -12.13 56.12
CA GLY A 202 4.04 -13.11 57.18
C GLY A 202 4.04 -12.47 58.56
N HIS A 203 2.90 -12.60 59.24
CA HIS A 203 2.64 -12.28 60.65
C HIS A 203 2.43 -10.81 61.04
N PRO A 204 1.32 -10.49 61.76
CA PRO A 204 1.24 -9.24 62.49
C PRO A 204 2.39 -9.22 63.49
N CYS A 205 3.24 -8.19 63.40
CA CYS A 205 4.26 -7.90 64.38
C CYS A 205 3.59 -7.83 65.78
N PRO A 206 3.72 -8.84 66.67
CA PRO A 206 3.01 -8.83 67.95
C PRO A 206 3.57 -7.78 68.91
N SER A 207 4.74 -7.22 68.59
CA SER A 207 5.49 -6.31 69.47
C SER A 207 5.19 -4.82 69.25
N LEU A 208 4.28 -4.44 68.33
CA LEU A 208 3.95 -3.03 68.09
C LEU A 208 2.46 -2.67 68.22
N LEU A 209 1.57 -3.60 68.58
CA LEU A 209 0.12 -3.33 68.64
C LEU A 209 -0.58 -3.54 69.99
N THR A 210 0.13 -3.79 71.09
CA THR A 210 -0.51 -3.80 72.42
C THR A 210 0.19 -2.87 73.41
N SER A 211 0.35 -1.59 73.05
CA SER A 211 0.55 -0.54 74.07
C SER A 211 -0.74 -0.22 74.85
N ASN A 212 -1.84 -0.95 74.63
CA ASN A 212 -3.13 -0.73 75.28
C ASN A 212 -3.45 -1.70 76.44
N GLN A 213 -2.48 -2.47 76.93
CA GLN A 213 -2.61 -3.25 78.18
C GLN A 213 -1.85 -2.65 79.38
N ARG A 214 -1.60 -1.33 79.38
CA ARG A 214 -1.08 -0.61 80.56
C ARG A 214 -2.15 0.12 81.39
N ALA A 215 -3.43 -0.08 81.09
CA ALA A 215 -4.54 0.64 81.73
C ALA A 215 -5.39 -0.19 82.72
N SER A 216 -4.92 -1.36 83.20
CA SER A 216 -5.66 -2.19 84.17
C SER A 216 -4.96 -2.39 85.53
N LEU A 217 -3.88 -1.67 85.82
CA LEU A 217 -3.16 -1.78 87.11
C LEU A 217 -3.09 -0.49 87.93
N ILE A 218 -4.03 0.45 87.73
CA ILE A 218 -4.21 1.61 88.63
C ILE A 218 -5.68 1.72 89.08
N ARG A 219 -6.07 0.86 90.02
CA ARG A 219 -7.05 1.06 91.11
C ARG A 219 -7.19 -0.29 91.82
N PRO A 220 -6.92 -0.37 93.13
CA PRO A 220 -7.93 0.10 94.09
C PRO A 220 -7.32 0.77 95.35
N ALA A 221 -7.89 1.90 95.77
CA ALA A 221 -7.94 2.32 97.17
C ALA A 221 -8.88 3.52 97.29
N LEU A 222 -10.16 3.26 97.60
CA LEU A 222 -11.06 4.16 98.32
C LEU A 222 -12.32 3.36 98.70
N SER A 223 -12.29 2.72 99.87
CA SER A 223 -13.44 2.47 100.74
C SER A 223 -12.95 1.85 102.05
N MET A 224 -12.65 2.71 103.03
CA MET A 224 -13.27 2.71 104.37
C MET A 224 -13.41 4.16 104.80
#